data_AF-A0A7S2T3X2-F1
#
_entry.id   AF-A0A7S2T3X2-F1
#
_cell.length_a   1.000
_cell.length_b   1.000
_cell.length_c   1.000
_cell.angle_alpha   90.00
_cell.angle_beta   90.00
_cell.angle_gamma   90.00
#
_symmetry.space_group_name_H-M   'P 1'
#
loop_
_entity.id
_entity.type
_entity.pdbx_description
1 polymer ?
#
loop_
_entity_poly.entity_id
_entity_poly.type
_entity_poly.pdbx_seq_one_letter_code
_entity_poly.pdbx_strand_id
1 'polypeptide(L)'
;MQASYFNSLKESAYVLTGSSNSVMSLTKKSQQELWQNVLQSQDVEFFANMQKMDLAKPTRSRIPIRVYHREKVFDSFTGWKSIDYLSKSFDIDAEKDELTARHLFRDCLKSHSEEELGKVKLVVAGVELSLDVNVGDMYSHLKNADNWLYLVLKPATS
;
A
#
# COMPACT_ATOMS: atom_id res chain seq x y z
N MET A 1 -10.24 -8.00 -14.75
CA MET A 1 -8.95 -7.41 -14.33
C MET A 1 -8.96 -5.89 -14.41
N GLN A 2 -9.16 -5.28 -15.58
CA GLN A 2 -9.18 -3.80 -15.74
C GLN A 2 -10.18 -3.07 -14.80
N ALA A 3 -11.41 -3.57 -14.64
CA ALA A 3 -12.38 -2.94 -13.75
C ALA A 3 -11.95 -2.94 -12.27
N SER A 4 -11.30 -4.01 -11.81
CA SER A 4 -10.79 -4.12 -10.43
C SER A 4 -9.61 -3.16 -10.22
N TYR A 5 -8.72 -3.00 -11.20
CA TYR A 5 -7.65 -2.02 -11.18
C TYR A 5 -8.20 -0.58 -11.00
N PHE A 6 -9.16 -0.17 -11.83
CA PHE A 6 -9.75 1.17 -11.72
C PHE A 6 -10.53 1.40 -10.43
N ASN A 7 -11.15 0.37 -9.87
CA ASN A 7 -11.78 0.48 -8.56
C ASN A 7 -10.72 0.71 -7.46
N SER A 8 -9.65 -0.08 -7.45
CA SER A 8 -8.53 0.09 -6.50
C SER A 8 -7.90 1.48 -6.63
N LEU A 9 -7.74 1.98 -7.85
CA LEU A 9 -7.20 3.31 -8.13
C LEU A 9 -8.13 4.45 -7.69
N LYS A 10 -9.46 4.28 -7.80
CA LYS A 10 -10.43 5.27 -7.29
C LYS A 10 -10.38 5.34 -5.76
N GLU A 11 -10.28 4.19 -5.09
CA GLU A 11 -10.15 4.14 -3.64
C GLU A 11 -8.87 4.83 -3.17
N SER A 12 -7.72 4.54 -3.81
CA SER A 12 -6.46 5.19 -3.45
C SER A 12 -6.46 6.69 -3.74
N ALA A 13 -7.05 7.12 -4.85
CA ALA A 13 -7.24 8.54 -5.18
C ALA A 13 -8.05 9.28 -4.12
N TYR A 14 -9.12 8.65 -3.63
CA TYR A 14 -9.94 9.21 -2.55
C TYR A 14 -9.15 9.35 -1.25
N VAL A 15 -8.31 8.37 -0.91
CA VAL A 15 -7.44 8.46 0.28
C VAL A 15 -6.42 9.60 0.16
N LEU A 16 -5.79 9.75 -1.01
CA LEU A 16 -4.72 10.72 -1.24
C LEU A 16 -5.22 12.18 -1.32
N THR A 17 -6.35 12.40 -1.97
CA THR A 17 -6.83 13.75 -2.31
C THR A 17 -8.13 14.14 -1.58
N GLY A 18 -8.85 13.16 -1.03
CA GLY A 18 -10.21 13.32 -0.53
C GLY A 18 -11.29 13.24 -1.61
N SER A 19 -10.93 12.93 -2.87
CA SER A 19 -11.85 12.78 -3.99
C SER A 19 -11.37 11.72 -4.97
N SER A 20 -12.29 11.04 -5.65
CA SER A 20 -11.98 10.15 -6.78
C SER A 20 -12.17 10.84 -8.14
N ASN A 21 -12.42 12.16 -8.15
CA ASN A 21 -12.73 12.92 -9.36
C ASN A 21 -11.61 12.87 -10.40
N SER A 22 -10.35 12.85 -9.99
CA SER A 22 -9.21 12.78 -10.93
C SER A 22 -9.23 11.50 -11.77
N VAL A 23 -9.67 10.38 -11.19
CA VAL A 23 -9.83 9.09 -11.89
C VAL A 23 -11.18 9.02 -12.61
N MET A 24 -12.25 9.53 -12.01
CA MET A 24 -13.60 9.48 -12.60
C MET A 24 -13.80 10.40 -13.80
N SER A 25 -13.06 11.50 -13.88
CA SER A 25 -13.09 12.46 -15.00
C SER A 25 -12.24 12.04 -16.19
N LEU A 26 -11.47 10.94 -16.08
CA LEU A 26 -10.69 10.41 -17.19
C LEU A 26 -11.61 10.01 -18.35
N THR A 27 -11.21 10.43 -19.56
CA THR A 27 -11.85 9.93 -20.78
C THR A 27 -11.61 8.41 -20.91
N LYS A 28 -12.49 7.72 -21.65
CA LYS A 28 -12.33 6.28 -21.94
C LYS A 28 -10.99 5.98 -22.62
N LYS A 29 -10.50 6.89 -23.47
CA LYS A 29 -9.19 6.79 -24.12
C LYS A 29 -8.06 6.84 -23.10
N SER A 30 -8.09 7.81 -22.19
CA SER A 30 -7.08 7.95 -21.12
C SER A 30 -7.09 6.77 -20.15
N GLN A 31 -8.26 6.20 -19.84
CA GLN A 31 -8.36 4.97 -19.05
C GLN A 31 -7.75 3.77 -19.78
N GLN A 32 -7.95 3.66 -21.10
CA GLN A 32 -7.32 2.60 -21.89
C GLN A 32 -5.81 2.78 -21.97
N GLU A 33 -5.32 3.99 -22.19
CA GLU A 33 -3.89 4.31 -22.20
C GLU A 33 -3.24 3.96 -20.86
N LEU A 34 -3.82 4.39 -19.73
CA LEU A 34 -3.28 4.06 -18.41
C LEU A 34 -3.20 2.55 -18.17
N TRP A 35 -4.24 1.80 -18.58
CA TRP A 35 -4.25 0.35 -18.46
C TRP A 35 -3.22 -0.33 -19.37
N GLN A 36 -3.03 0.17 -20.59
CA GLN A 36 -2.00 -0.33 -21.51
C GLN A 36 -0.59 -0.07 -20.97
N ASN A 37 -0.34 1.09 -20.38
CA ASN A 37 0.96 1.40 -19.79
C ASN A 37 1.33 0.37 -18.70
N VAL A 38 0.36 -0.04 -17.87
CA VAL A 38 0.55 -1.10 -16.86
C VAL A 38 0.85 -2.45 -17.50
N LEU A 39 0.11 -2.84 -18.54
CA LEU A 39 0.31 -4.13 -19.23
C LEU A 39 1.66 -4.20 -19.97
N GLN A 40 2.11 -3.07 -20.51
CA GLN A 40 3.32 -2.97 -21.33
C GLN A 40 4.56 -2.56 -20.52
N SER A 41 4.44 -2.41 -19.20
CA SER A 41 5.54 -1.95 -18.31
C SER A 41 6.14 -0.61 -18.77
N GLN A 42 5.29 0.31 -19.22
CA GLN A 42 5.66 1.65 -19.65
C GLN A 42 5.65 2.61 -18.46
N ASP A 43 6.66 2.48 -17.61
CA ASP A 43 6.72 3.17 -16.33
C ASP A 43 6.75 4.70 -16.47
N VAL A 44 7.47 5.22 -17.46
CA VAL A 44 7.61 6.68 -17.68
C VAL A 44 6.26 7.30 -18.01
N GLU A 45 5.53 6.72 -18.96
CA GLU A 45 4.21 7.17 -19.39
C GLU A 45 3.17 6.96 -18.27
N PHE A 46 3.29 5.85 -17.53
CA PHE A 46 2.47 5.58 -16.35
C PHE A 46 2.63 6.68 -15.30
N PHE A 47 3.86 6.97 -14.86
CA PHE A 47 4.11 8.00 -13.84
C PHE A 47 3.75 9.40 -14.32
N ALA A 48 3.95 9.72 -15.60
CA ALA A 48 3.51 11.00 -16.18
C ALA A 48 1.99 11.17 -16.12
N ASN A 49 1.23 10.10 -16.38
CA ASN A 49 -0.23 10.12 -16.24
C ASN A 49 -0.67 10.22 -14.77
N MET A 50 0.04 9.55 -13.86
CA MET A 50 -0.21 9.67 -12.42
C MET A 50 0.03 11.08 -11.88
N GLN A 51 1.04 11.78 -12.37
CA GLN A 51 1.30 13.18 -12.03
C GLN A 51 0.16 14.10 -12.49
N LYS A 52 -0.35 13.93 -13.71
CA LYS A 52 -1.49 14.73 -14.23
C LYS A 52 -2.77 14.57 -13.43
N MET A 53 -2.90 13.49 -12.68
CA MET A 53 -4.06 13.20 -11.83
C MET A 53 -3.85 13.63 -10.36
N ASP A 54 -2.73 14.28 -10.04
CA ASP A 54 -2.29 14.61 -8.68
C ASP A 54 -2.18 13.37 -7.78
N LEU A 55 -1.92 12.22 -8.38
CA LEU A 55 -1.82 10.92 -7.70
C LEU A 55 -0.38 10.49 -7.44
N ALA A 56 0.60 11.26 -7.93
CA ALA A 56 2.01 10.97 -7.73
C ALA A 56 2.44 11.19 -6.27
N LYS A 57 1.89 12.20 -5.61
CA LYS A 57 2.19 12.57 -4.22
C LYS A 57 0.89 12.79 -3.42
N PRO A 58 0.87 12.40 -2.14
CA PRO A 58 -0.24 12.69 -1.25
C PRO A 58 -0.47 14.21 -1.12
N THR A 59 -1.66 14.68 -1.48
CA THR A 59 -2.07 16.10 -1.28
C THR A 59 -2.47 16.36 0.16
N ARG A 60 -3.16 15.38 0.75
CA ARG A 60 -3.37 15.28 2.19
C ARG A 60 -2.27 14.40 2.71
N SER A 61 -1.80 14.60 3.93
CA SER A 61 -0.81 13.75 4.58
C SER A 61 -1.35 12.34 4.85
N ARG A 62 -2.09 11.69 3.95
CA ARG A 62 -2.68 10.36 4.06
C ARG A 62 -2.22 9.48 2.93
N ILE A 63 -1.81 8.26 3.26
CA ILE A 63 -1.43 7.26 2.27
C ILE A 63 -2.30 5.99 2.39
N PRO A 64 -2.65 5.37 1.26
CA PRO A 64 -3.41 4.13 1.21
C PRO A 64 -2.50 2.91 1.44
N ILE A 65 -2.76 2.15 2.51
CA ILE A 65 -1.98 0.97 2.87
C ILE A 65 -2.91 -0.25 3.04
N ARG A 66 -2.48 -1.39 2.49
CA ARG A 66 -3.08 -2.70 2.76
C ARG A 66 -2.05 -3.58 3.46
N VAL A 67 -2.40 -4.02 4.67
CA VAL A 67 -1.59 -4.95 5.47
C VAL A 67 -2.19 -6.34 5.36
N TYR A 68 -1.42 -7.28 4.83
CA TYR A 68 -1.75 -8.70 4.81
C TYR A 68 -1.03 -9.37 5.96
N HIS A 69 -1.78 -10.08 6.78
CA HIS A 69 -1.24 -10.85 7.88
C HIS A 69 -1.95 -12.20 7.98
N ARG A 70 -1.40 -13.12 8.75
CA ARG A 70 -2.10 -14.37 9.04
C ARG A 70 -2.92 -14.19 10.32
N GLU A 71 -4.08 -14.83 10.41
CA GLU A 71 -4.94 -14.77 11.61
C GLU A 71 -4.15 -15.21 12.86
N LYS A 72 -3.28 -16.21 12.66
CA LYS A 72 -2.19 -16.53 13.57
C LYS A 72 -0.86 -16.19 12.90
N VAL A 73 -0.45 -14.93 13.00
CA VAL A 73 0.81 -14.42 12.41
C VAL A 73 2.02 -15.28 12.82
N PHE A 74 1.91 -15.95 13.98
CA PHE A 74 2.96 -16.74 14.64
C PHE A 74 2.87 -18.26 14.47
N ASP A 75 1.79 -18.81 13.90
CA ASP A 75 1.66 -20.26 13.70
C ASP A 75 2.11 -20.69 12.29
N SER A 76 2.41 -21.98 12.15
CA SER A 76 2.71 -22.62 10.87
C SER A 76 1.59 -22.39 9.85
N PHE A 77 1.95 -22.20 8.57
CA PHE A 77 1.00 -21.96 7.49
C PHE A 77 0.00 -23.13 7.34
N THR A 78 -1.27 -22.92 7.73
CA THR A 78 -2.33 -23.94 7.64
C THR A 78 -3.16 -23.84 6.36
N GLY A 79 -3.05 -22.74 5.61
CA GLY A 79 -3.65 -22.58 4.29
C GLY A 79 -4.03 -21.13 3.95
N TRP A 80 -4.53 -20.90 2.74
CA TRP A 80 -4.90 -19.56 2.25
C TRP A 80 -6.10 -18.92 2.98
N LYS A 81 -6.90 -19.73 3.70
CA LYS A 81 -8.04 -19.26 4.48
C LYS A 81 -7.66 -18.51 5.75
N SER A 82 -6.40 -18.63 6.20
CA SER A 82 -5.90 -17.98 7.41
C SER A 82 -5.21 -16.65 7.12
N ILE A 83 -5.39 -16.07 5.94
CA ILE A 83 -4.82 -14.77 5.57
C ILE A 83 -5.92 -13.72 5.69
N ASP A 84 -5.72 -12.78 6.59
CA ASP A 84 -6.53 -11.60 6.74
C ASP A 84 -5.82 -10.41 6.11
N TYR A 85 -6.59 -9.38 5.77
CA TYR A 85 -6.03 -8.11 5.37
C TYR A 85 -6.77 -6.95 6.01
N LEU A 86 -6.01 -5.92 6.35
CA LEU A 86 -6.52 -4.64 6.79
C LEU A 86 -6.25 -3.61 5.70
N SER A 87 -7.31 -2.90 5.30
CA SER A 87 -7.21 -1.74 4.40
C SER A 87 -7.44 -0.48 5.21
N LYS A 88 -6.43 0.37 5.37
CA LYS A 88 -6.52 1.59 6.20
C LYS A 88 -5.70 2.72 5.60
N SER A 89 -6.16 3.95 5.79
CA SER A 89 -5.39 5.16 5.50
C SER A 89 -4.56 5.56 6.72
N PHE A 90 -3.35 6.03 6.47
CA PHE A 90 -2.43 6.46 7.54
C PHE A 90 -1.97 7.88 7.32
N ASP A 91 -2.02 8.67 8.39
CA ASP A 91 -1.52 10.04 8.37
C ASP A 91 0.02 10.04 8.47
N ILE A 92 0.71 10.68 7.51
CA ILE A 92 2.17 10.81 7.37
C ILE A 92 2.67 12.24 7.71
N ASP A 93 1.88 13.01 8.46
CA ASP A 93 2.13 14.45 8.64
C ASP A 93 3.54 14.77 9.21
N ALA A 94 4.17 15.79 8.61
CA ALA A 94 5.60 16.04 8.50
C ALA A 94 6.35 16.43 9.80
N GLU A 95 5.70 16.38 10.97
CA GLU A 95 6.39 16.50 12.27
C GLU A 95 6.81 15.13 12.84
N LYS A 96 6.38 14.03 12.21
CA LYS A 96 6.72 12.66 12.58
C LYS A 96 7.44 11.94 11.44
N ASP A 97 8.67 12.36 11.15
CA ASP A 97 9.63 11.59 10.33
C ASP A 97 9.89 10.16 10.87
N GLU A 98 9.26 9.78 11.99
CA GLU A 98 9.38 8.50 12.66
C GLU A 98 8.19 7.55 12.44
N LEU A 99 7.23 7.82 11.54
CA LEU A 99 6.19 6.81 11.25
C LEU A 99 6.82 5.62 10.51
N THR A 100 7.21 4.61 11.29
CA THR A 100 7.76 3.35 10.82
C THR A 100 6.67 2.30 10.62
N ALA A 101 7.00 1.24 9.88
CA ALA A 101 6.09 0.11 9.72
C ALA A 101 5.70 -0.53 11.06
N ARG A 102 6.58 -0.51 12.07
CA ARG A 102 6.30 -0.93 13.45
C ARG A 102 5.11 -0.17 14.04
N HIS A 103 5.05 1.15 13.86
CA HIS A 103 3.94 1.96 14.34
C HIS A 103 2.62 1.58 13.66
N LEU A 104 2.64 1.33 12.35
CA LEU A 104 1.47 0.84 11.63
C LEU A 104 0.98 -0.48 12.21
N PHE A 105 1.89 -1.44 12.42
CA PHE A 105 1.49 -2.77 12.90
C PHE A 105 0.92 -2.74 14.30
N ARG A 106 1.45 -1.91 15.21
CA ARG A 106 0.84 -1.73 16.54
C ARG A 106 -0.60 -1.22 16.45
N ASP A 107 -0.88 -0.26 15.56
CA ASP A 107 -2.24 0.28 15.39
C ASP A 107 -3.18 -0.68 14.64
N CYS A 108 -2.64 -1.47 13.70
CA CYS A 108 -3.41 -2.46 12.93
C CYS A 108 -3.76 -3.70 13.76
N LEU A 109 -2.80 -4.19 14.54
CA LEU A 109 -2.83 -5.48 15.21
C LEU A 109 -2.96 -5.32 16.73
N LYS A 110 -3.81 -4.38 17.20
CA LYS A 110 -4.03 -3.85 18.57
C LYS A 110 -3.92 -4.79 19.79
N SER A 111 -3.70 -6.08 19.59
CA SER A 111 -3.63 -7.16 20.56
C SER A 111 -2.25 -7.81 20.72
N HIS A 112 -1.18 -7.32 20.07
CA HIS A 112 0.13 -8.01 20.06
C HIS A 112 1.23 -7.27 20.83
N SER A 113 2.04 -8.04 21.55
CA SER A 113 3.19 -7.61 22.35
C SER A 113 4.44 -7.32 21.51
N GLU A 114 5.44 -6.62 22.08
CA GLU A 114 6.73 -6.39 21.40
C GLU A 114 7.47 -7.69 21.07
N GLU A 115 7.33 -8.72 21.91
CA GLU A 115 7.91 -10.04 21.66
C GLU A 115 7.33 -10.72 20.41
N GLU A 116 6.06 -10.46 20.12
CA GLU A 116 5.38 -10.93 18.92
C GLU A 116 5.87 -10.16 17.69
N LEU A 117 6.07 -8.84 17.78
CA LEU A 117 6.68 -8.07 16.69
C LEU A 117 8.12 -8.54 16.36
N GLY A 118 8.86 -9.08 17.34
CA GLY A 118 10.17 -9.69 17.11
C GLY A 118 10.12 -11.00 16.29
N LYS A 119 8.96 -11.64 16.20
CA LYS A 119 8.74 -12.89 15.46
C LYS A 119 8.16 -12.67 14.07
N VAL A 120 8.09 -11.44 13.58
CA VAL A 120 7.59 -11.15 12.23
C VAL A 120 8.64 -10.46 11.38
N LYS A 121 8.53 -10.71 10.08
CA LYS A 121 9.25 -10.01 9.02
C LYS A 121 8.26 -9.26 8.16
N LEU A 122 8.63 -8.06 7.76
CA LEU A 122 7.92 -7.29 6.77
C LEU A 122 8.45 -7.61 5.38
N VAL A 123 7.55 -7.94 4.47
CA VAL A 123 7.84 -8.10 3.05
C VAL A 123 7.04 -7.09 2.25
N VAL A 124 7.73 -6.32 1.41
CA VAL A 124 7.14 -5.33 0.49
C VAL A 124 7.74 -5.54 -0.89
N ALA A 125 6.88 -5.67 -1.92
CA ALA A 125 7.31 -5.95 -3.29
C ALA A 125 8.27 -7.16 -3.43
N GLY A 126 8.16 -8.14 -2.52
CA GLY A 126 9.03 -9.33 -2.51
C GLY A 126 10.35 -9.18 -1.76
N VAL A 127 10.67 -7.99 -1.23
CA VAL A 127 11.89 -7.71 -0.47
C VAL A 127 11.58 -7.70 1.03
N GLU A 128 12.45 -8.32 1.83
CA GLU A 128 12.38 -8.25 3.29
C GLU A 128 12.91 -6.89 3.77
N LEU A 129 12.12 -6.18 4.57
CA LEU A 129 12.45 -4.87 5.13
C LEU A 129 12.40 -4.91 6.65
N SER A 130 13.18 -4.02 7.28
CA SER A 130 13.06 -3.79 8.72
C SER A 130 11.70 -3.15 9.05
N LEU A 131 11.16 -3.46 10.23
CA LEU A 131 9.97 -2.79 10.76
C LEU A 131 10.22 -1.30 11.08
N ASP A 132 11.48 -0.90 11.18
CA ASP A 132 11.88 0.45 11.54
C ASP A 132 12.07 1.37 10.31
N VAL A 133 11.75 0.88 9.11
CA VAL A 133 11.76 1.69 7.88
C VAL A 133 10.60 2.69 7.90
N ASN A 134 10.87 3.92 7.46
CA ASN A 134 9.89 4.98 7.31
C ASN A 134 8.83 4.61 6.25
N VAL A 135 7.56 4.78 6.61
CA VAL A 135 6.42 4.38 5.76
C VAL A 135 6.26 5.32 4.56
N GLY A 136 6.55 6.61 4.71
CA GLY A 136 6.54 7.58 3.61
C GLY A 136 7.56 7.24 2.54
N ASP A 137 8.76 6.81 2.94
CA ASP A 137 9.80 6.33 2.03
C ASP A 137 9.36 5.04 1.31
N MET A 138 8.81 4.08 2.05
CA MET A 138 8.24 2.87 1.46
C MET A 138 7.12 3.20 0.46
N TYR A 139 6.22 4.12 0.80
CA TYR A 139 5.14 4.53 -0.09
C TYR A 139 5.67 5.19 -1.37
N SER A 140 6.71 6.01 -1.26
CA SER A 140 7.28 6.74 -2.40
C SER A 140 7.98 5.82 -3.40
N HIS A 141 8.57 4.71 -2.93
CA HIS A 141 9.41 3.83 -3.76
C HIS A 141 8.78 2.47 -4.07
N LEU A 142 7.87 1.97 -3.22
CA LEU A 142 7.38 0.59 -3.28
C LEU A 142 5.87 0.47 -3.42
N LYS A 143 5.15 1.57 -3.67
CA LYS A 143 3.73 1.51 -4.01
C LYS A 143 3.52 0.83 -5.36
N ASN A 144 2.39 0.13 -5.50
CA ASN A 144 2.00 -0.52 -6.74
C ASN A 144 1.33 0.46 -7.72
N ALA A 145 1.10 0.00 -8.95
CA ALA A 145 0.46 0.78 -10.02
C ALA A 145 -1.00 1.21 -9.72
N ASP A 146 -1.64 0.63 -8.71
CA ASP A 146 -2.96 1.06 -8.21
C ASP A 146 -2.85 2.08 -7.07
N ASN A 147 -1.62 2.57 -6.82
CA ASN A 147 -1.26 3.55 -5.80
C ASN A 147 -1.37 3.08 -4.34
N TRP A 148 -1.59 1.79 -4.11
CA TRP A 148 -1.59 1.18 -2.78
C TRP A 148 -0.20 0.69 -2.40
N LEU A 149 0.15 0.84 -1.13
CA LEU A 149 1.30 0.18 -0.53
C LEU A 149 0.85 -1.14 0.12
N TYR A 150 1.40 -2.24 -0.36
CA TYR A 150 1.07 -3.58 0.10
C TYR A 150 2.15 -4.08 1.06
N LEU A 151 1.77 -4.25 2.32
CA LEU A 151 2.63 -4.75 3.38
C LEU A 151 2.25 -6.19 3.68
N VAL A 152 3.20 -7.11 3.64
CA VAL A 152 2.96 -8.51 3.98
C VAL A 152 3.76 -8.85 5.22
N LEU A 153 3.05 -9.25 6.28
CA LEU A 153 3.66 -9.79 7.48
C LEU A 153 3.82 -11.31 7.34
N LYS A 154 5.03 -11.78 7.56
CA LYS A 154 5.36 -13.21 7.62
C LYS A 154 5.98 -13.54 8.97
N PRO A 155 5.77 -14.75 9.51
CA PRO A 155 6.56 -15.21 10.64
C PRO A 155 8.03 -15.22 10.26
N ALA A 156 8.88 -14.76 11.18
CA ALA A 156 10.32 -14.98 11.14
C ALA A 156 10.53 -16.48 11.36
N THR A 157 10.63 -17.25 10.27
CA THR A 157 11.07 -18.64 10.35
C THR A 157 12.42 -18.69 11.04
N SER A 158 12.44 -19.27 12.24
CA SER A 158 13.63 -19.89 12.84
C SER A 158 14.13 -21.05 11.98
#